data_AF-E5A932-F1
#
_entry.id   AF-E5A932-F1
#
_cell.length_a   1.000
_cell.length_b   1.000
_cell.length_c   1.000
_cell.angle_alpha   90.00
_cell.angle_beta   90.00
_cell.angle_gamma   90.00
#
_symmetry.space_group_name_H-M   'P 1'
#
loop_
_entity.id
_entity.type
_entity.pdbx_description
1 polymer ?
#
loop_
_entity_poly.entity_id
_entity_poly.type
_entity_poly.pdbx_seq_one_letter_code
_entity_poly.pdbx_strand_id
1 'polypeptide(L)'
;MFFSKDKSNTSAFAAMFSSQEQSGSSKYTPVILHDHEDSASSEKSSSSQSEPYKDDHTSPLLEASNNHPDCASAKSSRLPKVVLYLSFALALLSTVNVAILPATLSNYHFYPFSDSELEKLPHGDPRLGLERAAKVLTPPAYYHAWPDRIARVSRKLKNAVWGQGVQVYISVEDSTIMRFPIPSTGVNACALIWQPPPELSGRAKDVTTKGDVTQIEVWQLLAPSATSSSSIEELDYDSLAYSTIPVRGELLGVLDITAKPNSTTVEFACPSEAKTLTVELRCQRVACHVSFMQLDMAPRVGFKLMRRRE
;
A
#
# COMPACT_ATOMS: atom_id res chain seq x y z
N MET A 1 -65.66 -51.63 -11.18
CA MET A 1 -65.00 -50.31 -11.19
C MET A 1 -63.56 -50.52 -10.76
N PHE A 2 -62.65 -50.49 -11.72
CA PHE A 2 -61.21 -50.78 -11.59
C PHE A 2 -60.44 -49.69 -12.32
N PHE A 3 -59.38 -49.18 -11.68
CA PHE A 3 -58.09 -48.66 -12.20
C PHE A 3 -57.51 -47.84 -11.02
N SER A 4 -56.59 -48.33 -10.19
CA SER A 4 -55.23 -48.85 -10.46
C SER A 4 -54.33 -47.84 -11.16
N LYS A 5 -53.39 -47.23 -10.43
CA LYS A 5 -51.96 -47.49 -10.65
C LYS A 5 -51.05 -46.84 -9.62
N ASP A 6 -50.22 -47.70 -9.05
CA ASP A 6 -48.99 -47.46 -8.31
C ASP A 6 -47.95 -46.65 -9.11
N LYS A 7 -47.03 -46.01 -8.37
CA LYS A 7 -45.60 -46.34 -8.50
C LYS A 7 -44.75 -45.78 -7.36
N SER A 8 -44.36 -46.69 -6.48
CA SER A 8 -43.07 -46.65 -5.78
C SER A 8 -41.91 -46.63 -6.78
N ASN A 9 -40.83 -45.94 -6.46
CA ASN A 9 -39.49 -46.43 -6.84
C ASN A 9 -38.45 -46.03 -5.81
N THR A 10 -37.59 -47.00 -5.56
CA THR A 10 -36.69 -47.16 -4.41
C THR A 10 -35.24 -46.97 -4.87
N SER A 11 -34.43 -46.42 -3.97
CA SER A 11 -32.98 -46.64 -3.71
C SER A 11 -31.91 -46.53 -4.82
N ALA A 12 -30.91 -45.70 -4.47
CA ALA A 12 -29.46 -45.98 -4.43
C ALA A 12 -28.70 -46.33 -5.71
N PHE A 13 -27.60 -45.61 -5.97
CA PHE A 13 -26.23 -46.15 -5.81
C PHE A 13 -25.14 -45.11 -6.13
N ALA A 14 -24.03 -45.27 -5.41
CA ALA A 14 -22.63 -45.03 -5.78
C ALA A 14 -22.06 -43.60 -5.94
N ALA A 15 -21.07 -43.36 -5.08
CA ALA A 15 -20.05 -42.32 -5.15
C ALA A 15 -19.06 -42.55 -6.30
N MET A 16 -18.41 -41.46 -6.75
CA MET A 16 -17.04 -41.51 -7.25
C MET A 16 -16.33 -40.18 -6.96
N PHE A 17 -15.33 -40.26 -6.09
CA PHE A 17 -14.24 -39.31 -5.98
C PHE A 17 -13.38 -39.42 -7.26
N SER A 18 -13.00 -38.28 -7.84
CA SER A 18 -11.88 -38.23 -8.78
C SER A 18 -11.06 -36.98 -8.49
N SER A 19 -9.94 -37.21 -7.82
CA SER A 19 -8.84 -36.26 -7.64
C SER A 19 -8.09 -36.17 -8.97
N GLN A 20 -7.97 -34.97 -9.53
CA GLN A 20 -6.90 -34.66 -10.48
C GLN A 20 -5.91 -33.72 -9.80
N GLU A 21 -4.85 -34.32 -9.28
CA GLU A 21 -3.56 -33.67 -9.14
C GLU A 21 -3.05 -33.35 -10.55
N GLN A 22 -2.86 -32.06 -10.85
CA GLN A 22 -1.91 -31.64 -11.89
C GLN A 22 -0.73 -30.97 -11.20
N SER A 23 0.26 -31.80 -10.91
CA SER A 23 1.64 -31.37 -10.75
C SER A 23 2.17 -30.91 -12.11
N GLY A 24 2.56 -29.64 -12.21
CA GLY A 24 2.97 -29.01 -13.46
C GLY A 24 3.89 -27.82 -13.23
N SER A 25 5.14 -28.10 -12.86
CA SER A 25 6.35 -27.34 -13.20
C SER A 25 6.23 -25.81 -13.25
N SER A 26 6.48 -25.15 -12.12
CA SER A 26 6.90 -23.74 -12.09
C SER A 26 8.26 -23.60 -12.79
N LYS A 27 8.25 -23.25 -14.08
CA LYS A 27 9.43 -22.71 -14.77
C LYS A 27 9.42 -21.21 -14.55
N TYR A 28 10.37 -20.73 -13.75
CA TYR A 28 10.71 -19.32 -13.67
C TYR A 28 11.21 -18.85 -15.04
N THR A 29 10.51 -17.87 -15.62
CA THR A 29 11.00 -17.08 -16.76
C THR A 29 11.71 -15.86 -16.17
N PRO A 30 13.01 -15.63 -16.43
CA PRO A 30 13.67 -14.40 -16.02
C PRO A 30 13.10 -13.21 -16.79
N VAL A 31 12.83 -12.13 -16.06
CA VAL A 31 12.45 -10.83 -16.61
C VAL A 31 13.63 -10.29 -17.41
N ILE A 32 13.45 -10.15 -18.72
CA ILE A 32 14.38 -9.45 -19.59
C ILE A 32 14.21 -7.96 -19.29
N LEU A 33 15.24 -7.36 -18.68
CA LEU A 33 15.39 -5.92 -18.53
C LEU A 33 15.64 -5.35 -19.93
N HIS A 34 14.66 -4.67 -20.50
CA HIS A 34 14.81 -3.96 -21.76
C HIS A 34 15.37 -2.58 -21.44
N ASP A 35 16.65 -2.37 -21.70
CA ASP A 35 17.28 -1.06 -21.60
C ASP A 35 16.70 -0.13 -22.67
N HIS A 36 16.41 1.09 -22.22
CA HIS A 36 15.87 2.20 -22.95
C HIS A 36 17.02 2.83 -23.75
N GLU A 37 16.98 2.76 -25.09
CA GLU A 37 17.79 3.63 -25.94
C GLU A 37 16.97 4.86 -26.35
N ASP A 38 17.54 6.02 -26.04
CA ASP A 38 17.11 7.33 -26.49
C ASP A 38 17.33 7.49 -28.00
N SER A 39 16.39 8.15 -28.68
CA SER A 39 16.68 8.80 -29.96
C SER A 39 15.93 10.11 -30.09
N ALA A 40 16.73 11.13 -30.32
CA ALA A 40 16.40 12.53 -30.44
C ALA A 40 15.63 12.88 -31.72
N SER A 41 14.85 13.94 -31.66
CA SER A 41 14.59 14.79 -32.83
C SER A 41 14.45 16.25 -32.42
N SER A 42 15.37 17.06 -32.95
CA SER A 42 15.46 18.51 -32.94
C SER A 42 14.23 19.20 -33.54
N GLU A 43 13.88 20.39 -33.04
CA GLU A 43 13.36 21.48 -33.88
C GLU A 43 13.59 22.88 -33.27
N LYS A 44 14.67 23.50 -33.75
CA LYS A 44 14.84 24.90 -34.21
C LYS A 44 13.73 25.93 -33.89
N SER A 45 14.13 27.05 -33.26
CA SER A 45 13.85 28.39 -33.79
C SER A 45 14.75 29.46 -33.17
N SER A 46 15.15 30.38 -34.04
CA SER A 46 16.13 31.46 -33.91
C SER A 46 15.44 32.82 -33.80
N SER A 47 15.98 33.78 -33.06
CA SER A 47 15.98 35.20 -33.46
C SER A 47 16.89 36.06 -32.57
N SER A 48 17.40 37.12 -33.17
CA SER A 48 18.57 37.94 -32.88
C SER A 48 18.28 39.30 -32.22
N GLN A 49 19.28 39.78 -31.48
CA GLN A 49 19.69 41.14 -31.10
C GLN A 49 18.94 42.38 -31.63
N SER A 50 18.74 43.36 -30.72
CA SER A 50 19.16 44.77 -30.91
C SER A 50 19.14 45.58 -29.59
N GLU A 51 20.27 46.23 -29.26
CA GLU A 51 20.52 47.36 -28.31
C GLU A 51 19.86 48.69 -28.78
N PRO A 52 19.98 49.93 -28.18
CA PRO A 52 20.85 50.48 -27.08
C PRO A 52 20.21 51.60 -26.15
N TYR A 53 21.06 52.30 -25.35
CA TYR A 53 20.98 53.72 -24.85
C TYR A 53 20.31 54.00 -23.46
N LYS A 54 20.76 54.87 -22.52
CA LYS A 54 21.88 55.85 -22.36
C LYS A 54 21.95 56.40 -20.89
N ASP A 55 23.16 56.72 -20.39
CA ASP A 55 23.65 57.93 -19.64
C ASP A 55 22.85 58.52 -18.42
N ASP A 56 23.42 59.13 -17.36
CA ASP A 56 24.55 60.08 -17.28
C ASP A 56 25.07 60.41 -15.84
N HIS A 57 26.36 60.82 -15.79
CA HIS A 57 27.09 61.83 -14.96
C HIS A 57 27.28 61.66 -13.40
N THR A 58 28.46 61.89 -12.79
CA THR A 58 29.28 63.14 -12.81
C THR A 58 30.74 62.94 -12.28
N SER A 59 31.68 63.71 -12.85
CA SER A 59 33.16 63.79 -12.72
C SER A 59 33.69 64.58 -11.48
N PRO A 60 34.93 65.15 -11.41
CA PRO A 60 36.28 64.85 -11.98
C PRO A 60 37.46 65.02 -10.96
N LEU A 61 38.71 64.75 -11.37
CA LEU A 61 39.87 65.71 -11.44
C LEU A 61 41.25 65.02 -11.25
N LEU A 62 42.18 65.39 -12.13
CA LEU A 62 43.57 64.94 -12.30
C LEU A 62 44.54 65.48 -11.22
N GLU A 63 45.65 64.75 -11.03
CA GLU A 63 47.03 65.23 -11.28
C GLU A 63 48.07 64.86 -10.19
N ALA A 64 49.14 64.22 -10.71
CA ALA A 64 50.53 64.16 -10.24
C ALA A 64 50.90 63.46 -8.90
N SER A 65 51.72 62.40 -9.00
CA SER A 65 53.20 62.54 -8.91
C SER A 65 53.90 61.22 -8.52
N ASN A 66 54.73 60.73 -9.45
CA ASN A 66 56.02 60.03 -9.33
C ASN A 66 56.32 59.08 -8.16
N ASN A 67 56.70 57.83 -8.49
CA ASN A 67 58.10 57.37 -8.43
C ASN A 67 58.26 55.94 -9.00
N HIS A 68 59.19 55.80 -9.95
CA HIS A 68 59.75 54.54 -10.47
C HIS A 68 60.93 54.11 -9.56
N PRO A 69 61.39 52.82 -9.53
CA PRO A 69 61.90 52.21 -10.75
C PRO A 69 61.73 50.67 -10.88
N ASP A 70 62.04 50.24 -12.10
CA ASP A 70 62.69 48.97 -12.47
C ASP A 70 61.89 47.69 -12.78
N CYS A 71 62.15 47.27 -14.02
CA CYS A 71 62.45 45.92 -14.47
C CYS A 71 61.32 45.00 -14.96
N ALA A 72 61.32 44.90 -16.29
CA ALA A 72 61.50 43.66 -17.04
C ALA A 72 60.25 42.84 -17.39
N SER A 73 59.85 43.03 -18.65
CA SER A 73 59.54 41.95 -19.59
C SER A 73 60.26 40.63 -19.27
N ALA A 74 59.50 39.55 -19.01
CA ALA A 74 59.89 38.18 -19.34
C ALA A 74 58.72 37.17 -19.26
N LYS A 75 58.18 36.80 -20.43
CA LYS A 75 57.71 35.46 -20.82
C LYS A 75 57.08 34.55 -19.75
N SER A 76 55.75 34.61 -19.63
CA SER A 76 54.94 33.48 -19.14
C SER A 76 54.64 32.51 -20.28
N SER A 77 55.64 31.75 -20.74
CA SER A 77 55.47 30.71 -21.78
C SER A 77 55.71 29.27 -21.30
N ARG A 78 55.82 29.06 -19.97
CA ARG A 78 56.11 27.73 -19.38
C ARG A 78 54.91 27.01 -18.75
N LEU A 79 53.87 27.72 -18.31
CA LEU A 79 52.66 27.10 -17.73
C LEU A 79 51.83 26.22 -18.70
N PRO A 80 51.59 26.59 -19.97
CA PRO A 80 50.77 25.75 -20.85
C PRO A 80 51.49 24.45 -21.27
N LYS A 81 52.82 24.45 -21.29
CA LYS A 81 53.61 23.25 -21.63
C LYS A 81 53.56 22.20 -20.51
N VAL A 82 53.66 22.61 -19.25
CA VAL A 82 53.59 21.67 -18.10
C VAL A 82 52.20 21.04 -18.01
N VAL A 83 51.13 21.82 -18.22
CA VAL A 83 49.76 21.30 -18.24
C VAL A 83 49.56 20.33 -19.41
N LEU A 84 50.11 20.61 -20.59
CA LEU A 84 50.09 19.68 -21.73
C LEU A 84 50.87 18.39 -21.47
N TYR A 85 52.05 18.46 -20.84
CA TYR A 85 52.80 17.24 -20.48
C TYR A 85 52.09 16.44 -19.40
N LEU A 86 51.44 17.10 -18.42
CA LEU A 86 50.70 16.43 -17.37
C LEU A 86 49.43 15.75 -17.92
N SER A 87 48.68 16.44 -18.79
CA SER A 87 47.49 15.86 -19.43
C SER A 87 47.86 14.73 -20.37
N PHE A 88 48.97 14.85 -21.11
CA PHE A 88 49.50 13.77 -21.95
C PHE A 88 49.97 12.57 -21.12
N ALA A 89 50.65 12.80 -19.99
CA ALA A 89 51.06 11.73 -19.08
C ALA A 89 49.85 11.02 -18.43
N LEU A 90 48.82 11.77 -18.02
CA LEU A 90 47.56 11.21 -17.51
C LEU A 90 46.81 10.42 -18.58
N ALA A 91 46.78 10.92 -19.82
CA ALA A 91 46.18 10.21 -20.94
C ALA A 91 46.93 8.91 -21.24
N LEU A 92 48.27 8.92 -21.21
CA LEU A 92 49.08 7.71 -21.37
C LEU A 92 48.90 6.71 -20.22
N LEU A 93 48.81 7.17 -18.98
CA LEU A 93 48.52 6.30 -17.83
C LEU A 93 47.12 5.68 -17.91
N SER A 94 46.14 6.46 -18.38
CA SER A 94 44.77 5.98 -18.60
C SER A 94 44.72 4.95 -19.74
N THR A 95 45.37 5.22 -20.88
CA THR A 95 45.41 4.26 -21.99
C THR A 95 46.16 3.00 -21.64
N VAL A 96 47.22 3.06 -20.83
CA VAL A 96 47.90 1.88 -20.31
C VAL A 96 46.97 1.06 -19.40
N ASN A 97 46.25 1.70 -18.47
CA ASN A 97 45.26 0.98 -17.65
C ASN A 97 44.13 0.34 -18.48
N VAL A 98 43.62 1.05 -19.49
CA VAL A 98 42.58 0.54 -20.39
C VAL A 98 43.12 -0.54 -21.34
N ALA A 99 44.39 -0.48 -21.76
CA ALA A 99 45.02 -1.50 -22.61
C ALA A 99 45.40 -2.77 -21.84
N ILE A 100 45.72 -2.64 -20.54
CA ILE A 100 45.99 -3.77 -19.66
C ILE A 100 44.68 -4.49 -19.28
N LEU A 101 43.55 -3.78 -19.21
CA LEU A 101 42.23 -4.34 -18.84
C LEU A 101 41.79 -5.55 -19.68
N PRO A 102 41.86 -5.54 -21.03
CA PRO A 102 41.52 -6.72 -21.84
C PRO A 102 42.47 -7.90 -21.62
N ALA A 103 43.77 -7.64 -21.39
CA ALA A 103 44.78 -8.67 -21.16
C ALA A 103 44.72 -9.26 -19.74
N THR A 104 44.25 -8.49 -18.76
CA THR A 104 44.00 -9.00 -17.40
C THR A 104 42.65 -9.70 -17.33
N LEU A 105 41.59 -9.15 -17.95
CA LEU A 105 40.27 -9.79 -18.00
C LEU A 105 40.26 -11.09 -18.82
N SER A 106 41.07 -11.20 -19.89
CA SER A 106 41.19 -12.45 -20.64
C SER A 106 41.79 -13.58 -19.80
N ASN A 107 42.73 -13.28 -18.89
CA ASN A 107 43.25 -14.26 -17.94
C ASN A 107 42.19 -14.72 -16.91
N TYR A 108 41.23 -13.86 -16.55
CA TYR A 108 40.09 -14.27 -15.70
C TYR A 108 39.03 -15.07 -16.48
N HIS A 109 38.95 -14.89 -17.80
CA HIS A 109 38.02 -15.64 -18.65
C HIS A 109 38.41 -17.12 -18.84
N PHE A 110 39.67 -17.47 -18.54
CA PHE A 110 40.20 -18.83 -18.64
C PHE A 110 40.16 -19.62 -17.32
N TYR A 111 39.75 -18.97 -16.22
CA TYR A 111 39.56 -19.61 -14.92
C TYR A 111 38.11 -19.42 -14.44
N PRO A 112 37.11 -20.02 -15.12
CA PRO A 112 35.78 -20.11 -14.55
C PRO A 112 35.89 -20.87 -13.21
N PHE A 113 35.43 -20.25 -12.12
CA PHE A 113 35.38 -20.92 -10.82
C PHE A 113 34.68 -22.26 -10.98
N SER A 114 35.31 -23.32 -10.48
CA SER A 114 34.66 -24.63 -10.46
C SER A 114 33.45 -24.57 -9.52
N ASP A 115 32.44 -25.42 -9.74
CA ASP A 115 31.26 -25.50 -8.85
C ASP A 115 31.67 -25.69 -7.37
N SER A 116 32.81 -26.37 -7.13
CA SER A 116 33.39 -26.59 -5.80
C SER A 116 34.06 -25.36 -5.17
N GLU A 117 34.46 -24.37 -5.96
CA GLU A 117 34.95 -23.07 -5.47
C GLU A 117 33.78 -22.11 -5.25
N LEU A 118 32.73 -22.20 -6.08
CA LEU A 118 31.50 -21.45 -5.90
C LEU A 118 30.82 -21.78 -4.57
N GLU A 119 30.82 -23.05 -4.17
CA GLU A 119 30.27 -23.53 -2.89
C GLU A 119 31.13 -23.14 -1.67
N LYS A 120 32.42 -22.85 -1.89
CA LYS A 120 33.35 -22.35 -0.86
C LYS A 120 33.36 -20.83 -0.72
N LEU A 121 32.75 -20.11 -1.67
CA LEU A 121 32.50 -18.69 -1.46
C LEU A 121 31.61 -18.56 -0.23
N PRO A 122 31.91 -17.66 0.71
CA PRO A 122 30.99 -17.37 1.79
C PRO A 122 29.73 -16.80 1.15
N HIS A 123 28.74 -17.65 0.89
CA HIS A 123 27.39 -17.22 0.60
C HIS A 123 26.97 -16.41 1.82
N GLY A 124 27.03 -15.09 1.70
CA GLY A 124 26.56 -14.21 2.76
C GLY A 124 25.13 -14.63 3.03
N ASP A 125 24.86 -15.09 4.25
CA ASP A 125 23.52 -15.53 4.63
C ASP A 125 22.57 -14.38 4.29
N PRO A 126 21.61 -14.54 3.36
CA PRO A 126 20.69 -13.46 3.01
C PRO A 126 19.81 -13.05 4.20
N ARG A 127 19.90 -13.77 5.33
CA ARG A 127 19.23 -13.48 6.60
C ARG A 127 20.09 -12.64 7.57
N LEU A 128 21.36 -12.36 7.25
CA LEU A 128 22.21 -11.45 8.04
C LEU A 128 21.61 -10.04 8.02
N GLY A 129 20.84 -9.72 9.07
CA GLY A 129 20.14 -8.44 9.22
C GLY A 129 18.67 -8.56 9.53
N LEU A 130 18.03 -9.70 9.21
CA LEU A 130 16.61 -9.94 9.55
C LEU A 130 16.41 -10.05 11.07
N GLU A 131 17.37 -10.64 11.77
CA GLU A 131 17.43 -10.69 13.24
C GLU A 131 17.58 -9.30 13.88
N ARG A 132 18.36 -8.39 13.25
CA ARG A 132 18.48 -7.00 13.72
C ARG A 132 17.21 -6.20 13.39
N ALA A 133 16.62 -6.41 12.21
CA ALA A 133 15.35 -5.81 11.85
C ALA A 133 14.23 -6.29 12.79
N ALA A 134 14.17 -7.58 13.11
CA ALA A 134 13.22 -8.15 14.05
C ALA A 134 13.41 -7.61 15.48
N LYS A 135 14.63 -7.27 15.89
CA LYS A 135 14.91 -6.59 17.17
C LYS A 135 14.54 -5.10 17.18
N VAL A 136 14.49 -4.46 16.00
CA VAL A 136 14.04 -3.07 15.83
C VAL A 136 12.51 -3.00 15.69
N LEU A 137 11.89 -4.03 15.13
CA LEU A 137 10.44 -4.15 15.04
C LEU A 137 9.87 -4.47 16.42
N THR A 138 9.35 -3.44 17.10
CA THR A 138 8.53 -3.64 18.30
C THR A 138 7.41 -4.63 17.97
N PRO A 139 7.22 -5.69 18.80
CA PRO A 139 6.13 -6.62 18.59
C PRO A 139 4.80 -5.84 18.52
N PRO A 140 3.87 -6.24 17.64
CA PRO A 140 2.66 -5.47 17.43
C PRO A 140 1.89 -5.38 18.75
N ALA A 141 1.58 -4.15 19.17
CA ALA A 141 0.91 -3.85 20.44
C ALA A 141 -0.56 -4.31 20.47
N TYR A 142 -1.11 -4.74 19.34
CA TYR A 142 -2.51 -5.13 19.19
C TYR A 142 -2.65 -6.46 18.44
N TYR A 143 -3.65 -7.24 18.83
CA TYR A 143 -4.24 -8.30 18.01
C TYR A 143 -5.27 -7.68 17.07
N HIS A 144 -5.35 -8.18 15.84
CA HIS A 144 -6.27 -7.67 14.83
C HIS A 144 -7.23 -8.76 14.36
N ALA A 145 -8.48 -8.38 14.11
CA ALA A 145 -9.50 -9.25 13.56
C ALA A 145 -10.25 -8.56 12.41
N TRP A 146 -10.43 -9.30 11.33
CA TRP A 146 -11.27 -8.91 10.19
C TRP A 146 -12.72 -9.30 10.44
N PRO A 147 -13.69 -8.54 9.90
CA PRO A 147 -15.08 -8.94 10.03
C PRO A 147 -15.33 -10.21 9.24
N ASP A 148 -16.11 -11.11 9.82
CA ASP A 148 -16.48 -12.39 9.21
C ASP A 148 -17.86 -12.35 8.55
N ARG A 149 -18.70 -11.38 8.94
CA ARG A 149 -20.01 -11.09 8.31
C ARG A 149 -20.12 -9.59 8.04
N ILE A 150 -20.64 -9.23 6.86
CA ILE A 150 -20.96 -7.86 6.47
C ILE A 150 -22.31 -7.88 5.77
N ALA A 151 -23.23 -7.02 6.18
CA ALA A 151 -24.53 -6.84 5.54
C ALA A 151 -24.87 -5.35 5.40
N ARG A 152 -25.49 -5.00 4.27
CA ARG A 152 -26.03 -3.66 4.02
C ARG A 152 -27.50 -3.61 4.41
N VAL A 153 -27.92 -2.51 5.01
CA VAL A 153 -29.33 -2.19 5.22
C VAL A 153 -29.64 -0.77 4.75
N SER A 154 -30.84 -0.54 4.24
CA SER A 154 -31.26 0.75 3.69
C SER A 154 -32.53 1.28 4.33
N ARG A 155 -32.45 2.47 4.91
CA ARG A 155 -33.58 3.23 5.43
C ARG A 155 -34.61 3.57 4.35
N LYS A 156 -34.13 3.81 3.12
CA LYS A 156 -34.99 4.15 1.97
C LYS A 156 -35.77 2.93 1.50
N LEU A 157 -35.10 1.79 1.36
CA LEU A 157 -35.72 0.52 0.95
C LEU A 157 -35.88 -0.39 2.16
N LYS A 158 -36.89 -0.10 2.99
CA LYS A 158 -37.02 -0.70 4.33
C LYS A 158 -37.04 -2.24 4.37
N ASN A 159 -37.59 -2.87 3.34
CA ASN A 159 -37.76 -4.32 3.24
C ASN A 159 -36.77 -4.97 2.25
N ALA A 160 -35.86 -4.19 1.67
CA ALA A 160 -34.85 -4.76 0.80
C ALA A 160 -33.79 -5.49 1.63
N VAL A 161 -33.36 -6.63 1.09
CA VAL A 161 -32.38 -7.52 1.69
C VAL A 161 -31.25 -7.68 0.68
N TRP A 162 -30.03 -7.34 1.09
CA TRP A 162 -28.83 -7.51 0.27
C TRP A 162 -28.11 -8.84 0.57
N GLY A 163 -28.41 -9.41 1.73
CA GLY A 163 -27.72 -10.56 2.29
C GLY A 163 -26.29 -10.27 2.71
N GLN A 164 -25.60 -11.33 3.12
CA GLN A 164 -24.19 -11.24 3.45
C GLN A 164 -23.33 -11.03 2.19
N GLY A 165 -22.34 -10.15 2.30
CA GLY A 165 -21.34 -9.97 1.26
C GLY A 165 -20.06 -9.33 1.74
N VAL A 166 -19.35 -8.69 0.80
CA VAL A 166 -18.13 -7.90 1.04
C VAL A 166 -18.35 -6.40 0.78
N GLN A 167 -19.54 -6.03 0.32
CA GLN A 167 -19.85 -4.65 -0.03
C GLN A 167 -20.07 -3.84 1.24
N VAL A 168 -19.31 -2.77 1.37
CA VAL A 168 -19.50 -1.75 2.40
C VAL A 168 -20.14 -0.54 1.76
N TYR A 169 -21.26 -0.11 2.33
CA TYR A 169 -22.02 1.03 1.84
C TYR A 169 -22.58 1.80 3.03
N ILE A 170 -22.02 2.99 3.27
CA ILE A 170 -22.37 3.83 4.41
C ILE A 170 -22.81 5.17 3.85
N SER A 171 -24.04 5.59 4.14
CA SER A 171 -24.59 6.87 3.75
C SER A 171 -25.57 7.39 4.82
N VAL A 172 -26.26 8.49 4.53
CA VAL A 172 -27.37 8.97 5.38
C VAL A 172 -28.57 8.00 5.33
N GLU A 173 -28.75 7.32 4.21
CA GLU A 173 -29.87 6.40 3.97
C GLU A 173 -29.49 4.94 4.18
N ASP A 174 -28.22 4.58 4.07
CA ASP A 174 -27.73 3.21 4.16
C ASP A 174 -26.75 3.06 5.31
N SER A 175 -26.87 1.97 6.07
CA SER A 175 -25.86 1.58 7.05
C SER A 175 -25.32 0.20 6.72
N THR A 176 -24.09 -0.04 7.18
CA THR A 176 -23.45 -1.36 7.05
C THR A 176 -23.31 -1.97 8.44
N ILE A 177 -23.76 -3.21 8.58
CA ILE A 177 -23.62 -4.00 9.79
C ILE A 177 -22.47 -4.98 9.60
N MET A 178 -21.55 -5.01 10.55
CA MET A 178 -20.36 -5.86 10.52
C MET A 178 -20.25 -6.67 11.81
N ARG A 179 -19.87 -7.94 11.68
CA ARG A 179 -19.51 -8.80 12.80
C ARG A 179 -18.01 -9.02 12.80
N PHE A 180 -17.39 -8.78 13.95
CA PHE A 180 -15.97 -9.00 14.16
C PHE A 180 -15.76 -10.12 15.19
N PRO A 181 -14.96 -11.15 14.89
CA PRO A 181 -14.51 -12.08 15.92
C PRO A 181 -13.57 -11.34 16.88
N ILE A 182 -13.82 -11.42 18.18
CA ILE A 182 -12.97 -10.78 19.19
C ILE A 182 -11.74 -11.68 19.39
N PRO A 183 -10.51 -11.16 19.22
CA PRO A 183 -9.30 -11.95 19.51
C PRO A 183 -9.36 -12.48 20.94
N SER A 184 -9.11 -13.78 21.15
CA SER A 184 -9.26 -14.42 22.46
C SER A 184 -8.22 -13.97 23.49
N THR A 185 -7.05 -13.53 23.02
CA THR A 185 -5.91 -13.08 23.83
C THR A 185 -5.85 -11.56 23.93
N GLY A 186 -5.35 -11.03 25.05
CA GLY A 186 -5.09 -9.60 25.26
C GLY A 186 -5.94 -9.00 26.39
N VAL A 187 -5.70 -7.73 26.70
CA VAL A 187 -6.44 -7.02 27.75
C VAL A 187 -7.87 -6.68 27.28
N ASN A 188 -8.74 -6.29 28.22
CA ASN A 188 -10.11 -5.87 27.94
C ASN A 188 -10.17 -4.44 27.36
N ALA A 189 -9.45 -4.20 26.27
CA ALA A 189 -9.44 -2.93 25.55
C ALA A 189 -9.47 -3.22 24.05
N CYS A 190 -10.60 -2.87 23.43
CA CYS A 190 -10.90 -3.02 22.02
C CYS A 190 -10.99 -1.66 21.34
N ALA A 191 -10.69 -1.62 20.04
CA ALA A 191 -10.91 -0.43 19.22
C ALA A 191 -11.21 -0.84 17.77
N LEU A 192 -12.01 -0.04 17.05
CA LEU A 192 -12.22 -0.23 15.62
C LEU A 192 -11.30 0.71 14.85
N ILE A 193 -10.61 0.16 13.85
CA ILE A 193 -9.69 0.90 12.99
C ILE A 193 -10.17 0.86 11.54
N TRP A 194 -10.14 2.02 10.89
CA TRP A 194 -10.20 2.16 9.45
C TRP A 194 -8.78 2.10 8.88
N GLN A 195 -8.55 1.15 7.98
CA GLN A 195 -7.32 1.06 7.19
C GLN A 195 -7.58 1.54 5.76
N PRO A 196 -7.10 2.74 5.37
CA PRO A 196 -7.24 3.26 4.02
C PRO A 196 -6.39 2.48 3.01
N PRO A 197 -6.73 2.55 1.71
CA PRO A 197 -5.91 1.97 0.67
C PRO A 197 -4.54 2.67 0.61
N PRO A 198 -3.42 1.92 0.47
CA PRO A 198 -2.12 2.54 0.25
C PRO A 198 -2.13 3.41 -1.00
N GLU A 199 -1.52 4.59 -0.92
CA GLU A 199 -1.62 5.64 -1.96
C GLU A 199 -1.14 5.17 -3.33
N LEU A 200 -0.10 4.33 -3.36
CA LEU A 200 0.50 3.80 -4.58
C LEU A 200 -0.04 2.41 -4.98
N SER A 201 -1.10 1.94 -4.33
CA SER A 201 -1.71 0.64 -4.67
C SER A 201 -2.77 0.78 -5.76
N GLY A 202 -2.96 -0.28 -6.55
CA GLY A 202 -4.10 -0.37 -7.48
C GLY A 202 -5.47 -0.21 -6.80
N ARG A 203 -5.53 -0.44 -5.47
CA ARG A 203 -6.72 -0.31 -4.64
C ARG A 203 -7.02 1.14 -4.20
N ALA A 204 -6.18 2.11 -4.55
CA ALA A 204 -6.43 3.52 -4.22
C ALA A 204 -7.77 4.03 -4.79
N LYS A 205 -8.28 3.43 -5.86
CA LYS A 205 -9.56 3.76 -6.50
C LYS A 205 -10.74 2.94 -6.00
N ASP A 206 -10.52 1.97 -5.11
CA ASP A 206 -11.57 1.07 -4.63
C ASP A 206 -12.51 1.73 -3.62
N VAL A 207 -12.07 2.83 -3.02
CA VAL A 207 -12.85 3.59 -2.04
C VAL A 207 -13.44 4.81 -2.71
N THR A 208 -14.77 4.83 -2.79
CA THR A 208 -15.53 5.98 -3.26
C THR A 208 -16.10 6.73 -2.07
N THR A 209 -15.69 7.98 -1.90
CA THR A 209 -16.23 8.89 -0.87
C THR A 209 -16.94 10.08 -1.52
N LYS A 210 -18.07 10.52 -0.95
CA LYS A 210 -18.72 11.79 -1.29
C LYS A 210 -19.18 12.50 -0.02
N GLY A 211 -19.22 13.83 -0.08
CA GLY A 211 -19.61 14.68 1.05
C GLY A 211 -18.64 14.59 2.22
N ASP A 212 -19.16 14.83 3.42
CA ASP A 212 -18.38 14.80 4.65
C ASP A 212 -18.35 13.38 5.26
N VAL A 213 -17.18 12.74 5.17
CA VAL A 213 -16.93 11.37 5.67
C VAL A 213 -15.98 11.34 6.86
N THR A 214 -15.85 12.48 7.56
CA THR A 214 -14.98 12.62 8.74
C THR A 214 -15.61 12.10 10.03
N GLN A 215 -16.93 11.83 10.00
CA GLN A 215 -17.70 11.43 11.17
C GLN A 215 -18.60 10.21 10.90
N ILE A 216 -17.97 9.06 10.70
CA ILE A 216 -18.68 7.78 10.63
C ILE A 216 -18.90 7.25 12.05
N GLU A 217 -20.14 7.16 12.47
CA GLU A 217 -20.50 6.63 13.78
C GLU A 217 -20.44 5.11 13.78
N VAL A 218 -19.95 4.57 14.89
CA VAL A 218 -19.82 3.13 15.12
C VAL A 218 -20.66 2.75 16.33
N TRP A 219 -21.80 2.11 16.08
CA TRP A 219 -22.75 1.72 17.12
C TRP A 219 -22.65 0.23 17.41
N GLN A 220 -22.61 -0.16 18.68
CA GLN A 220 -22.76 -1.55 19.07
C GLN A 220 -24.22 -1.99 18.88
N LEU A 221 -24.44 -3.22 18.41
CA LEU A 221 -25.77 -3.84 18.35
C LEU A 221 -25.92 -4.84 19.51
N LEU A 222 -27.01 -4.73 20.27
CA LEU A 222 -27.19 -5.48 21.53
C LEU A 222 -28.13 -6.68 21.39
N ALA A 223 -29.17 -6.55 20.59
CA ALA A 223 -30.21 -7.56 20.48
C ALA A 223 -30.82 -7.57 19.08
N PRO A 224 -31.22 -8.74 18.57
CA PRO A 224 -32.00 -8.82 17.34
C PRO A 224 -33.36 -8.12 17.53
N SER A 225 -33.88 -7.50 16.46
CA SER A 225 -35.17 -6.80 16.52
C SER A 225 -36.38 -7.68 16.25
N ALA A 226 -36.16 -8.90 15.77
CA ALA A 226 -37.21 -9.87 15.49
C ALA A 226 -36.99 -11.16 16.29
N THR A 227 -38.09 -11.81 16.70
CA THR A 227 -38.15 -13.04 17.50
C THR A 227 -37.54 -14.28 16.84
N SER A 228 -37.01 -14.18 15.62
CA SER A 228 -36.42 -15.33 14.91
C SER A 228 -35.04 -15.73 15.42
N SER A 229 -34.30 -14.82 16.08
CA SER A 229 -32.98 -15.12 16.66
C SER A 229 -32.99 -14.86 18.16
N SER A 230 -32.35 -15.76 18.90
CA SER A 230 -32.32 -15.72 20.37
C SER A 230 -31.24 -14.76 20.90
N SER A 231 -30.21 -14.53 20.10
CA SER A 231 -29.01 -13.76 20.44
C SER A 231 -28.49 -12.98 19.22
N ILE A 232 -27.66 -11.97 19.47
CA ILE A 232 -27.00 -11.21 18.40
C ILE A 232 -25.95 -12.04 17.65
N GLU A 233 -25.39 -13.09 18.27
CA GLU A 233 -24.42 -13.98 17.63
C GLU A 233 -25.06 -14.86 16.54
N GLU A 234 -26.34 -15.22 16.71
CA GLU A 234 -27.14 -16.04 15.79
C GLU A 234 -27.89 -15.23 14.73
N LEU A 235 -27.61 -13.93 14.61
CA LEU A 235 -28.27 -13.07 13.64
C LEU A 235 -28.10 -13.61 12.21
N ASP A 236 -29.22 -13.76 11.50
CA ASP A 236 -29.23 -14.14 10.09
C ASP A 236 -28.97 -12.91 9.20
N TYR A 237 -27.76 -12.83 8.66
CA TYR A 237 -27.33 -11.73 7.79
C TYR A 237 -27.97 -11.79 6.40
N ASP A 238 -28.50 -12.96 5.99
CA ASP A 238 -29.12 -13.16 4.68
C ASP A 238 -30.59 -12.72 4.62
N SER A 239 -31.21 -12.43 5.76
CA SER A 239 -32.58 -11.88 5.87
C SER A 239 -32.64 -10.45 6.43
N LEU A 240 -31.47 -9.84 6.66
CA LEU A 240 -31.37 -8.54 7.31
C LEU A 240 -31.94 -7.42 6.43
N ALA A 241 -32.94 -6.71 6.95
CA ALA A 241 -33.54 -5.54 6.33
C ALA A 241 -33.55 -4.37 7.32
N TYR A 242 -33.80 -3.16 6.84
CA TYR A 242 -33.88 -2.00 7.73
C TYR A 242 -35.10 -2.08 8.68
N SER A 243 -36.19 -2.73 8.25
CA SER A 243 -37.36 -2.98 9.11
C SER A 243 -37.09 -3.96 10.25
N THR A 244 -36.06 -4.81 10.12
CA THR A 244 -35.64 -5.81 11.11
C THR A 244 -34.25 -5.52 11.68
N ILE A 245 -33.75 -4.29 11.53
CA ILE A 245 -32.41 -3.89 11.96
C ILE A 245 -32.25 -4.10 13.48
N PRO A 246 -31.19 -4.75 13.97
CA PRO A 246 -30.97 -4.98 15.39
C PRO A 246 -30.98 -3.69 16.21
N VAL A 247 -31.30 -3.83 17.50
CA VAL A 247 -31.39 -2.70 18.43
C VAL A 247 -29.98 -2.15 18.71
N ARG A 248 -29.82 -0.84 18.51
CA ARG A 248 -28.59 -0.11 18.84
C ARG A 248 -28.41 -0.03 20.35
N GLY A 249 -27.19 -0.23 20.79
CA GLY A 249 -26.72 0.01 22.15
C GLY A 249 -25.86 1.27 22.22
N GLU A 250 -24.63 1.08 22.67
CA GLU A 250 -23.66 2.15 22.91
C GLU A 250 -23.00 2.65 21.60
N LEU A 251 -22.73 3.95 21.54
CA LEU A 251 -21.87 4.55 20.52
C LEU A 251 -20.41 4.31 20.92
N LEU A 252 -19.74 3.38 20.24
CA LEU A 252 -18.35 3.00 20.54
C LEU A 252 -17.35 4.08 20.11
N GLY A 253 -17.72 4.92 19.14
CA GLY A 253 -16.90 6.03 18.70
C GLY A 253 -17.24 6.52 17.30
N VAL A 254 -16.35 7.38 16.80
CA VAL A 254 -16.46 8.00 15.48
C VAL A 254 -15.15 7.79 14.72
N LEU A 255 -15.26 7.50 13.42
CA LEU A 255 -14.13 7.30 12.51
C LEU A 255 -14.09 8.37 11.42
N ASP A 256 -12.88 8.79 11.07
CA ASP A 256 -12.58 9.67 9.94
C ASP A 256 -11.97 8.86 8.80
N ILE A 257 -12.74 8.64 7.73
CA ILE A 257 -12.30 7.82 6.58
C ILE A 257 -11.20 8.52 5.76
N THR A 258 -11.07 9.84 5.91
CA THR A 258 -10.03 10.63 5.22
C THR A 258 -8.67 10.59 5.91
N ALA A 259 -8.64 10.19 7.19
CA ALA A 259 -7.39 10.19 7.96
C ALA A 259 -6.38 9.16 7.43
N LYS A 260 -5.12 9.59 7.36
CA LYS A 260 -3.96 8.77 6.98
C LYS A 260 -2.91 8.84 8.11
N PRO A 261 -2.24 7.73 8.48
CA PRO A 261 -2.29 6.42 7.82
C PRO A 261 -3.49 5.56 8.20
N ASN A 262 -4.14 5.81 9.34
CA ASN A 262 -5.35 5.10 9.79
C ASN A 262 -6.23 6.03 10.63
N SER A 263 -7.50 5.68 10.80
CA SER A 263 -8.39 6.29 11.80
C SER A 263 -8.83 5.23 12.79
N THR A 264 -8.79 5.53 14.09
CA THR A 264 -9.15 4.57 15.14
C THR A 264 -10.16 5.20 16.09
N THR A 265 -11.13 4.42 16.54
CA THR A 265 -12.01 4.84 17.65
C THR A 265 -11.22 4.97 18.95
N VAL A 266 -11.81 5.62 19.95
CA VAL A 266 -11.29 5.52 21.32
C VAL A 266 -11.35 4.04 21.77
N GLU A 267 -10.42 3.63 22.64
CA GLU A 267 -10.46 2.30 23.24
C GLU A 267 -11.71 2.14 24.09
N PHE A 268 -12.45 1.06 23.89
CA PHE A 268 -13.64 0.67 24.62
C PHE A 268 -13.48 -0.74 25.21
N ALA A 269 -14.29 -1.10 26.19
CA ALA A 269 -14.24 -2.44 26.77
C ALA A 269 -14.70 -3.48 25.75
N CYS A 270 -13.93 -4.56 25.58
CA CYS A 270 -14.38 -5.69 24.76
C CYS A 270 -15.58 -6.37 25.45
N PRO A 271 -16.61 -6.81 24.70
CA PRO A 271 -17.66 -7.65 25.24
C PRO A 271 -17.06 -8.89 25.94
N SER A 272 -17.21 -9.01 27.26
CA SER A 272 -16.48 -10.01 28.05
C SER A 272 -17.06 -11.42 27.93
N GLU A 273 -18.36 -11.53 27.69
CA GLU A 273 -19.08 -12.81 27.57
C GLU A 273 -19.27 -13.25 26.11
N ALA A 274 -19.11 -12.32 25.15
CA ALA A 274 -19.34 -12.58 23.74
C ALA A 274 -18.04 -12.92 23.01
N LYS A 275 -18.14 -13.83 22.04
CA LYS A 275 -17.01 -14.18 21.14
C LYS A 275 -16.88 -13.22 19.96
N THR A 276 -17.93 -12.44 19.71
CA THR A 276 -18.04 -11.55 18.55
C THR A 276 -18.57 -10.20 18.97
N LEU A 277 -18.12 -9.16 18.27
CA LEU A 277 -18.65 -7.81 18.36
C LEU A 277 -19.41 -7.50 17.07
N THR A 278 -20.71 -7.21 17.17
CA THR A 278 -21.52 -6.75 16.03
C THR A 278 -21.73 -5.25 16.13
N VAL A 279 -21.41 -4.52 15.06
CA VAL A 279 -21.54 -3.07 14.99
C VAL A 279 -22.30 -2.62 13.76
N GLU A 280 -22.96 -1.48 13.85
CA GLU A 280 -23.51 -0.73 12.73
C GLU A 280 -22.65 0.50 12.48
N LEU A 281 -22.18 0.65 11.24
CA LEU A 281 -21.54 1.86 10.75
C LEU A 281 -22.56 2.71 10.00
N ARG A 282 -22.69 3.98 10.41
CA ARG A 282 -23.63 4.94 9.80
C ARG A 282 -23.04 6.35 9.75
N CYS A 283 -23.53 7.16 8.82
CA CYS A 283 -23.31 8.60 8.85
C CYS A 283 -24.53 9.35 9.39
N GLN A 284 -24.32 10.52 9.99
CA GLN A 284 -25.39 11.49 10.25
C GLN A 284 -25.34 12.72 9.32
N ARG A 285 -24.16 13.06 8.79
CA ARG A 285 -23.96 14.30 8.03
C ARG A 285 -24.55 14.22 6.62
N VAL A 286 -25.06 15.35 6.14
CA VAL A 286 -25.62 15.48 4.79
C VAL A 286 -24.59 15.12 3.73
N ALA A 287 -25.03 14.44 2.68
CA ALA A 287 -24.21 13.97 1.57
C ALA A 287 -23.06 12.99 1.94
N CYS A 288 -22.97 12.51 3.19
CA CYS A 288 -22.00 11.48 3.56
C CYS A 288 -22.26 10.20 2.75
N HIS A 289 -21.23 9.72 2.08
CA HIS A 289 -21.26 8.49 1.31
C HIS A 289 -19.87 7.87 1.29
N VAL A 290 -19.78 6.61 1.69
CA VAL A 290 -18.58 5.78 1.61
C VAL A 290 -19.00 4.45 0.99
N SER A 291 -18.34 4.03 -0.08
CA SER A 291 -18.54 2.71 -0.65
C SER A 291 -17.23 2.08 -1.12
N PHE A 292 -17.05 0.81 -0.79
CA PHE A 292 -15.91 0.00 -1.21
C PHE A 292 -16.21 -1.50 -1.00
N MET A 293 -15.30 -2.36 -1.45
CA MET A 293 -15.34 -3.79 -1.16
C MET A 293 -14.29 -4.16 -0.11
N GLN A 294 -14.75 -4.74 0.99
CA GLN A 294 -13.92 -5.21 2.08
C GLN A 294 -13.45 -6.64 1.79
N LEU A 295 -12.33 -6.75 1.10
CA LEU A 295 -11.73 -8.01 0.68
C LEU A 295 -10.56 -8.38 1.58
N ASP A 296 -10.47 -9.65 1.98
CA ASP A 296 -9.31 -10.20 2.69
C ASP A 296 -8.17 -10.55 1.70
N MET A 297 -7.67 -9.53 1.00
CA MET A 297 -6.54 -9.63 0.07
C MET A 297 -5.55 -8.50 0.33
N ALA A 298 -4.27 -8.72 0.05
CA ALA A 298 -3.24 -7.70 0.18
C ALA A 298 -3.24 -6.73 -1.03
N PRO A 299 -3.08 -5.40 -0.83
CA PRO A 299 -3.15 -4.71 0.45
C PRO A 299 -4.59 -4.70 1.00
N ARG A 300 -4.67 -4.97 2.30
CA ARG A 300 -5.92 -5.04 3.06
C ARG A 300 -6.48 -3.64 3.27
N VAL A 301 -7.72 -3.40 2.84
CA VAL A 301 -8.43 -2.11 2.92
C VAL A 301 -9.80 -2.33 3.54
N GLY A 302 -10.12 -1.59 4.60
CA GLY A 302 -11.38 -1.78 5.31
C GLY A 302 -11.30 -1.54 6.80
N PHE A 303 -12.35 -1.96 7.49
CA PHE A 303 -12.44 -1.88 8.94
C PHE A 303 -11.87 -3.13 9.61
N LYS A 304 -11.19 -2.96 10.75
CA LYS A 304 -10.71 -4.09 11.56
C LYS A 304 -11.00 -3.81 13.02
N LEU A 305 -11.25 -4.87 13.77
CA LEU A 305 -11.22 -4.82 15.22
C LEU A 305 -9.79 -4.99 15.70
N MET A 306 -9.40 -4.22 16.71
CA MET A 306 -8.14 -4.33 17.42
C MET A 306 -8.41 -4.66 18.88
N ARG A 307 -7.59 -5.53 19.48
CA ARG A 307 -7.56 -5.80 20.91
C ARG A 307 -6.14 -5.60 21.41
N ARG A 308 -5.95 -4.78 22.45
CA ARG A 308 -4.61 -4.48 22.99
C ARG A 308 -3.99 -5.73 23.60
N ARG A 309 -2.70 -5.95 23.36
CA ARG A 309 -1.94 -7.03 24.01
C ARG A 309 -1.71 -6.72 25.50
N GLU A 310 -1.43 -7.76 26.27
CA GLU A 310 -0.96 -7.64 27.66
C GLU A 310 0.47 -7.08 27.72
#